data_AF-A0A7Y8AU75-F1
#
_entry.id   AF-A0A7Y8AU75-F1
#
_cell.length_a   1.000
_cell.length_b   1.000
_cell.length_c   1.000
_cell.angle_alpha   90.00
_cell.angle_beta   90.00
_cell.angle_gamma   90.00
#
_symmetry.space_group_name_H-M   'P 1'
#
loop_
_entity.id
_entity.type
_entity.pdbx_description
1 polymer ?
#
loop_
_entity_poly.entity_id
_entity_poly.type
_entity_poly.pdbx_seq_one_letter_code
_entity_poly.pdbx_strand_id
1 'polypeptide(L)'
;MNARHVIELSPSGTTFEAGDELLLDAMLASGLPVPFSCRRGACGSCKVVVAQGEYRAKQRAPGAPAPSYPLAANEMLLCQSHACGDMCLEIPGWSLDTPALAVEATVLNKRALSPDIIELVVMPDMPLAVRAGQYLKFRLVGGDSRCFSIANLPAEGDGRLVFQIRRVSGGLFSETLLSDLEAGDVLQLEGPFGACTWQDDEVAPVVLFATGTGYAGIKPILQTALKRDVDVTFYWGGAQPTDFYDRAFLDQSVIDHPRFHWHPVLACEGRIQDVALSHGHDWDTAQVYACGNGSMISQARSACLEAGLPGHRFVAEAFVPSGQGSVGTVLDSLDQTWEKVGPRYSLDGMLAAREKTVRALAAIASQLTVGMTTGAALEMASQTLQAMGASHTWHPTYIRFGDDTVRPPREGIDPLRTLRPSDIVVVDLGPVWDGYEGDYGDTFIFGEAPLHLECRTVLHEVFDETREAWLRGMTGCELYDFAERCAVSKGWRLSRNLAGHRIADFPHALFGNTNLADLAITPSEMVWVLEIQLCHPVLPIGGFFEDILMR
;
A
#
# COMPACT_ATOMS: atom_id res chain seq x y z
N MET A 1 -26.28 -15.28 -19.92
CA MET A 1 -24.93 -15.58 -20.44
C MET A 1 -24.26 -14.25 -20.66
N ASN A 2 -23.29 -13.88 -19.83
CA ASN A 2 -22.51 -12.65 -20.09
C ASN A 2 -21.74 -12.89 -21.39
N ALA A 3 -21.93 -12.01 -22.37
CA ALA A 3 -21.17 -12.06 -23.61
C ALA A 3 -19.69 -11.91 -23.26
N ARG A 4 -18.86 -12.81 -23.78
CA ARG A 4 -17.40 -12.71 -23.70
C ARG A 4 -16.89 -12.22 -25.05
N HIS A 5 -15.88 -11.37 -24.98
CA HIS A 5 -15.24 -10.73 -26.12
C HIS A 5 -13.79 -11.19 -26.26
N VAL A 6 -13.33 -11.35 -27.49
CA VAL A 6 -11.95 -11.71 -27.80
C VAL A 6 -11.11 -10.45 -27.93
N ILE A 7 -10.06 -10.35 -27.14
CA ILE A 7 -9.14 -9.22 -27.13
C ILE A 7 -7.79 -9.70 -27.66
N GLU A 8 -7.38 -9.17 -28.80
CA GLU A 8 -6.10 -9.45 -29.45
C GLU A 8 -5.04 -8.42 -29.06
N LEU A 9 -3.81 -8.87 -28.84
CA LEU A 9 -2.66 -8.02 -28.54
C LEU A 9 -1.74 -7.94 -29.75
N SER A 10 -1.61 -6.74 -30.31
CA SER A 10 -0.68 -6.43 -31.40
C SER A 10 0.70 -6.03 -30.85
N PRO A 11 1.82 -6.46 -31.48
CA PRO A 11 1.89 -7.25 -32.72
C PRO A 11 1.95 -8.77 -32.52
N SER A 12 1.88 -9.28 -31.28
CA SER A 12 2.11 -10.71 -31.02
C SER A 12 0.99 -11.62 -31.54
N GLY A 13 -0.21 -11.08 -31.77
CA GLY A 13 -1.41 -11.83 -32.17
C GLY A 13 -2.01 -12.68 -31.05
N THR A 14 -1.51 -12.54 -29.81
CA THR A 14 -2.00 -13.29 -28.65
C THR A 14 -3.37 -12.78 -28.24
N THR A 15 -4.27 -13.70 -27.89
CA THR A 15 -5.65 -13.34 -27.52
C THR A 15 -5.98 -13.72 -26.08
N PHE A 16 -6.86 -12.95 -25.43
CA PHE A 16 -7.54 -13.34 -24.20
C PHE A 16 -9.04 -13.04 -24.26
N GLU A 17 -9.83 -13.71 -23.42
CA GLU A 17 -11.27 -13.46 -23.32
C GLU A 17 -11.56 -12.47 -22.18
N ALA A 18 -12.45 -11.52 -22.43
CA ALA A 18 -12.95 -10.59 -21.43
C ALA A 18 -14.48 -10.59 -21.37
N GLY A 19 -15.04 -10.77 -20.18
CA GLY A 19 -16.47 -10.59 -19.89
C GLY A 19 -16.80 -9.14 -19.50
N ASP A 20 -17.45 -8.98 -18.34
CA ASP A 20 -17.81 -7.67 -17.77
C ASP A 20 -16.79 -7.19 -16.71
N GLU A 21 -15.74 -7.97 -16.46
CA GLU A 21 -14.58 -7.56 -15.68
C GLU A 21 -13.75 -6.46 -16.38
N LEU A 22 -12.82 -5.84 -15.64
CA LEU A 22 -11.87 -4.89 -16.21
C LEU A 22 -10.89 -5.62 -17.12
N LEU A 23 -10.50 -4.99 -18.24
CA LEU A 23 -9.56 -5.57 -19.20
C LEU A 23 -8.23 -5.97 -18.57
N LEU A 24 -7.75 -5.21 -17.57
CA LEU A 24 -6.56 -5.60 -16.80
C LEU A 24 -6.76 -6.93 -16.08
N ASP A 25 -7.91 -7.11 -15.41
CA ASP A 25 -8.17 -8.32 -14.63
C ASP A 25 -8.38 -9.54 -15.54
N ALA A 26 -9.07 -9.37 -16.67
CA ALA A 26 -9.22 -10.42 -17.69
C ALA A 26 -7.89 -10.87 -18.28
N MET A 27 -7.01 -9.92 -18.61
CA MET A 27 -5.68 -10.21 -19.16
C MET A 27 -4.81 -10.98 -18.15
N LEU A 28 -4.79 -10.53 -16.89
CA LEU A 28 -4.04 -11.19 -15.83
C LEU A 28 -4.61 -12.58 -15.48
N ALA A 29 -5.93 -12.74 -15.45
CA ALA A 29 -6.59 -14.02 -15.21
C ALA A 29 -6.29 -15.05 -16.32
N SER A 30 -5.98 -14.57 -17.52
CA SER A 30 -5.55 -15.39 -18.67
C SER A 30 -4.05 -15.73 -18.63
N GLY A 31 -3.34 -15.32 -17.56
CA GLY A 31 -1.91 -15.58 -17.39
C GLY A 31 -1.01 -14.70 -18.26
N LEU A 32 -1.56 -13.69 -18.95
CA LEU A 32 -0.78 -12.79 -19.77
C LEU A 32 -0.15 -11.69 -18.92
N PRO A 33 1.18 -11.52 -18.95
CA PRO A 33 1.84 -10.43 -18.24
C PRO A 33 1.42 -9.10 -18.87
N VAL A 34 1.32 -8.03 -18.07
CA VAL A 34 1.13 -6.66 -18.57
C VAL A 34 1.70 -5.66 -17.56
N PRO A 35 2.30 -4.54 -17.98
CA PRO A 35 2.71 -3.51 -17.05
C PRO A 35 1.47 -2.90 -16.36
N PHE A 36 1.43 -2.92 -15.03
CA PHE A 36 0.41 -2.19 -14.25
C PHE A 36 0.96 -1.88 -12.86
N SER A 37 0.42 -0.86 -12.21
CA SER A 37 0.82 -0.50 -10.84
C SER A 37 -0.37 -0.06 -10.00
N CYS A 38 -0.88 1.17 -10.16
CA CYS A 38 -1.83 1.74 -9.19
C CYS A 38 -3.27 1.19 -9.23
N ARG A 39 -3.70 0.54 -10.32
CA ARG A 39 -5.10 0.12 -10.61
C ARG A 39 -6.20 1.19 -10.46
N ARG A 40 -5.84 2.45 -10.23
CA ARG A 40 -6.76 3.60 -10.03
C ARG A 40 -6.71 4.62 -11.17
N GLY A 41 -5.99 4.29 -12.24
CA GLY A 41 -5.89 5.16 -13.41
C GLY A 41 -5.04 6.42 -13.21
N ALA A 42 -4.11 6.40 -12.25
CA ALA A 42 -3.23 7.53 -11.93
C ALA A 42 -1.80 7.39 -12.49
N CYS A 43 -1.26 6.16 -12.55
CA CYS A 43 0.16 5.94 -12.92
C CYS A 43 0.40 5.75 -14.42
N GLY A 44 -0.61 5.33 -15.19
CA GLY A 44 -0.47 5.07 -16.63
C GLY A 44 0.28 3.81 -17.02
N SER A 45 0.80 3.01 -16.08
CA SER A 45 1.57 1.80 -16.41
C SER A 45 0.77 0.80 -17.27
N CYS A 46 -0.55 0.70 -17.06
CA CYS A 46 -1.42 -0.18 -17.86
C CYS A 46 -2.04 0.51 -19.09
N LYS A 47 -1.37 1.54 -19.61
CA LYS A 47 -1.80 2.26 -20.80
C LYS A 47 -1.60 1.39 -22.04
N VAL A 48 -2.61 1.39 -22.89
CA VAL A 48 -2.60 0.72 -24.19
C VAL A 48 -3.18 1.64 -25.25
N VAL A 49 -2.78 1.43 -26.49
CA VAL A 49 -3.39 2.00 -27.69
C VAL A 49 -4.49 1.05 -28.16
N VAL A 50 -5.66 1.59 -28.49
CA VAL A 50 -6.78 0.87 -29.07
C VAL A 50 -6.64 0.92 -30.59
N ALA A 51 -6.17 -0.18 -31.19
CA ALA A 51 -6.06 -0.30 -32.64
C ALA A 51 -7.43 -0.56 -33.29
N GLN A 52 -8.28 -1.36 -32.64
CA GLN A 52 -9.64 -1.66 -33.08
C GLN A 52 -10.56 -2.00 -31.90
N GLY A 53 -11.85 -1.73 -32.05
CA GLY A 53 -12.90 -2.10 -31.09
C GLY A 53 -13.33 -0.97 -30.17
N GLU A 54 -14.34 -1.25 -29.33
CA GLU A 54 -14.95 -0.27 -28.43
C GLU A 54 -14.83 -0.73 -26.97
N TYR A 55 -14.67 0.24 -26.08
CA TYR A 55 -14.59 0.03 -24.63
C TYR A 55 -15.51 1.00 -23.89
N ARG A 56 -15.86 0.64 -22.65
CA ARG A 56 -16.53 1.54 -21.71
C ARG A 56 -15.66 1.76 -20.48
N ALA A 57 -15.72 2.97 -19.95
CA ALA A 57 -15.04 3.30 -18.70
C ALA A 57 -15.67 2.56 -17.51
N LYS A 58 -14.82 2.20 -16.55
CA LYS A 58 -15.22 1.69 -15.23
C LYS A 58 -16.23 2.63 -14.58
N GLN A 59 -17.36 2.09 -14.12
CA GLN A 59 -18.31 2.88 -13.34
C GLN A 59 -17.70 3.26 -11.99
N ARG A 60 -17.73 4.56 -11.68
CA ARG A 60 -17.19 5.13 -10.45
C ARG A 60 -18.31 5.36 -9.45
N ALA A 61 -18.03 5.10 -8.18
CA ALA A 61 -18.91 5.56 -7.11
C ALA A 61 -19.01 7.10 -7.15
N PRO A 62 -20.16 7.69 -6.80
CA PRO A 62 -20.29 9.14 -6.67
C PRO A 62 -19.20 9.73 -5.76
N GLY A 63 -18.47 10.74 -6.22
CA GLY A 63 -17.37 11.36 -5.47
C GLY A 63 -16.02 10.64 -5.55
N ALA A 64 -15.92 9.47 -6.19
CA ALA A 64 -14.63 8.83 -6.42
C ALA A 64 -13.78 9.64 -7.42
N PRO A 65 -12.48 9.86 -7.13
CA PRO A 65 -11.61 10.63 -8.01
C PRO A 65 -11.52 9.99 -9.39
N ALA A 66 -11.57 10.83 -10.43
CA ALA A 66 -11.40 10.38 -11.80
C ALA A 66 -9.99 9.82 -12.03
N PRO A 67 -9.79 8.88 -12.98
CA PRO A 67 -8.48 8.59 -13.53
C PRO A 67 -7.82 9.90 -13.93
N SER A 68 -6.65 10.16 -13.37
CA SER A 68 -5.91 11.39 -13.60
C SER A 68 -4.91 11.25 -14.74
N TYR A 69 -4.61 10.02 -15.17
CA TYR A 69 -3.67 9.77 -16.25
C TYR A 69 -4.29 10.13 -17.62
N PRO A 70 -3.67 11.04 -18.39
CA PRO A 70 -4.13 11.54 -19.66
C PRO A 70 -3.88 10.49 -20.73
N LEU A 71 -4.83 10.40 -21.64
CA LEU A 71 -4.84 9.44 -22.72
C LEU A 71 -5.02 10.23 -24.01
N ALA A 72 -4.30 9.86 -25.06
CA ALA A 72 -4.65 10.27 -26.42
C ALA A 72 -6.03 9.71 -26.79
N ALA A 73 -6.63 10.23 -27.86
CA ALA A 73 -7.98 9.83 -28.29
C ALA A 73 -8.13 8.33 -28.58
N ASN A 74 -7.02 7.66 -28.92
CA ASN A 74 -6.93 6.23 -29.18
C ASN A 74 -6.24 5.45 -28.05
N GLU A 75 -6.10 6.00 -26.85
CA GLU A 75 -5.48 5.32 -25.71
C GLU A 75 -6.51 5.02 -24.61
N MET A 76 -6.26 3.94 -23.87
CA MET A 76 -7.03 3.62 -22.66
C MET A 76 -6.16 3.00 -21.57
N LEU A 77 -6.69 2.95 -20.35
CA LEU A 77 -6.08 2.24 -19.23
C LEU A 77 -6.82 0.92 -19.02
N LEU A 78 -6.11 -0.20 -19.08
CA LEU A 78 -6.70 -1.52 -18.85
C LEU A 78 -7.40 -1.61 -17.48
N CYS A 79 -6.86 -0.95 -16.45
CA CYS A 79 -7.45 -0.96 -15.10
C CYS A 79 -8.72 -0.11 -14.95
N GLN A 80 -9.10 0.66 -15.97
CA GLN A 80 -10.27 1.57 -15.95
C GLN A 80 -11.25 1.29 -17.08
N SER A 81 -11.10 0.18 -17.81
CA SER A 81 -11.85 -0.07 -19.05
C SER A 81 -12.40 -1.49 -19.10
N HIS A 82 -13.63 -1.63 -19.61
CA HIS A 82 -14.29 -2.89 -19.92
C HIS A 82 -14.47 -3.01 -21.44
N ALA A 83 -14.42 -4.23 -21.97
CA ALA A 83 -14.73 -4.50 -23.37
C ALA A 83 -16.23 -4.30 -23.67
N CYS A 84 -16.55 -3.74 -24.84
CA CYS A 84 -17.91 -3.70 -25.38
C CYS A 84 -18.10 -4.64 -26.58
N GLY A 85 -17.02 -5.21 -27.08
CA GLY A 85 -16.93 -6.04 -28.28
C GLY A 85 -15.53 -6.62 -28.38
N ASP A 86 -15.26 -7.38 -29.45
CA ASP A 86 -13.91 -7.83 -29.76
C ASP A 86 -13.01 -6.61 -30.05
N MET A 87 -11.77 -6.65 -29.55
CA MET A 87 -10.84 -5.51 -29.62
C MET A 87 -9.44 -5.97 -30.05
N CYS A 88 -8.68 -5.05 -30.66
CA CYS A 88 -7.26 -5.19 -30.90
C CYS A 88 -6.53 -4.06 -30.16
N LEU A 89 -5.62 -4.43 -29.27
CA LEU A 89 -4.88 -3.52 -28.39
C LEU A 89 -3.39 -3.60 -28.68
N GLU A 90 -2.73 -2.46 -28.67
CA GLU A 90 -1.26 -2.36 -28.79
C GLU A 90 -0.70 -1.77 -27.50
N ILE A 91 0.43 -2.29 -27.03
CA ILE A 91 1.15 -1.73 -25.88
C ILE A 91 2.48 -1.16 -26.39
N PRO A 92 2.58 0.15 -26.65
CA PRO A 92 3.79 0.74 -27.23
C PRO A 92 5.04 0.41 -26.42
N GLY A 93 6.06 -0.13 -27.10
CA GLY A 93 7.34 -0.47 -26.47
C GLY A 93 7.32 -1.69 -25.54
N TRP A 94 6.24 -2.46 -25.53
CA TRP A 94 6.10 -3.71 -24.79
C TRP A 94 5.62 -4.83 -25.73
N SER A 95 6.16 -6.03 -25.58
CA SER A 95 5.75 -7.19 -26.37
C SER A 95 5.71 -8.44 -25.50
N LEU A 96 4.69 -9.27 -25.71
CA LEU A 96 4.60 -10.62 -25.16
C LEU A 96 5.76 -11.51 -25.62
N ASP A 97 6.31 -11.24 -26.80
CA ASP A 97 7.41 -11.98 -27.40
C ASP A 97 8.78 -11.52 -26.88
N THR A 98 8.86 -10.47 -26.06
CA THR A 98 10.06 -10.22 -25.26
C THR A 98 10.00 -11.20 -24.11
N PRO A 99 10.75 -12.33 -24.17
CA PRO A 99 10.63 -13.32 -23.13
C PRO A 99 11.08 -12.64 -21.84
N ALA A 100 10.22 -12.62 -20.83
CA ALA A 100 10.71 -12.42 -19.48
C ALA A 100 11.64 -13.61 -19.21
N LEU A 101 12.94 -13.40 -19.39
CA LEU A 101 13.91 -14.47 -19.28
C LEU A 101 13.97 -14.85 -17.81
N ALA A 102 13.66 -16.10 -17.51
CA ALA A 102 14.10 -16.70 -16.26
C ALA A 102 15.62 -16.85 -16.38
N VAL A 103 16.34 -16.08 -15.57
CA VAL A 103 17.81 -16.11 -15.55
C VAL A 103 18.28 -16.44 -14.16
N GLU A 104 19.35 -17.21 -14.07
CA GLU A 104 20.09 -17.35 -12.82
C GLU A 104 21.10 -16.21 -12.72
N ALA A 105 21.28 -15.67 -11.51
CA ALA A 105 22.26 -14.64 -11.28
C ALA A 105 23.08 -14.94 -10.03
N THR A 106 24.40 -14.93 -10.17
CA THR A 106 25.33 -15.14 -9.05
C THR A 106 25.58 -13.84 -8.31
N VAL A 107 25.44 -13.85 -6.99
CA VAL A 107 25.79 -12.72 -6.12
C VAL A 107 27.30 -12.51 -6.18
N LEU A 108 27.71 -11.32 -6.60
CA LEU A 108 29.11 -10.91 -6.64
C LEU A 108 29.51 -10.17 -5.36
N ASN A 109 28.65 -9.27 -4.89
CA ASN A 109 28.94 -8.43 -3.73
C ASN A 109 27.65 -7.95 -3.07
N LYS A 110 27.72 -7.74 -1.76
CA LYS A 110 26.67 -7.16 -0.93
C LYS A 110 27.30 -6.17 0.05
N ARG A 111 26.83 -4.91 0.08
CA ARG A 111 27.31 -3.91 1.05
C ARG A 111 26.20 -3.00 1.52
N ALA A 112 26.30 -2.51 2.76
CA ALA A 112 25.41 -1.47 3.25
C ALA A 112 25.77 -0.10 2.65
N LEU A 113 24.78 0.62 2.13
CA LEU A 113 24.89 2.03 1.71
C LEU A 113 24.42 2.99 2.80
N SER A 114 23.44 2.57 3.60
CA SER A 114 22.94 3.25 4.81
C SER A 114 22.54 2.18 5.85
N PRO A 115 22.07 2.55 7.06
CA PRO A 115 21.60 1.57 8.05
C PRO A 115 20.53 0.60 7.52
N ASP A 116 19.71 1.06 6.59
CA ASP A 116 18.56 0.35 6.05
C ASP A 116 18.61 0.14 4.53
N ILE A 117 19.67 0.55 3.83
CA ILE A 117 19.82 0.31 2.39
C ILE A 117 21.02 -0.59 2.12
N ILE A 118 20.79 -1.67 1.36
CA ILE A 118 21.82 -2.60 0.90
C ILE A 118 21.98 -2.46 -0.61
N GLU A 119 23.22 -2.34 -1.07
CA GLU A 119 23.60 -2.58 -2.45
C GLU A 119 23.87 -4.07 -2.67
N LEU A 120 23.19 -4.65 -3.64
CA LEU A 120 23.39 -6.02 -4.09
C LEU A 120 23.85 -6.00 -5.54
N VAL A 121 25.00 -6.62 -5.82
CA VAL A 121 25.57 -6.74 -7.16
C VAL A 121 25.54 -8.21 -7.57
N VAL A 122 24.95 -8.50 -8.72
CA VAL A 122 24.82 -9.87 -9.26
C VAL A 122 25.29 -9.92 -10.72
N MET A 123 25.71 -11.10 -11.15
CA MET A 123 26.04 -11.41 -12.54
C MET A 123 25.02 -12.39 -13.09
N PRO A 124 24.20 -12.02 -14.10
CA PRO A 124 23.32 -12.97 -14.76
C PRO A 124 24.17 -13.99 -15.57
N ASP A 125 23.70 -15.23 -15.62
CA ASP A 125 24.31 -16.33 -16.38
C ASP A 125 24.25 -16.13 -17.90
N MET A 126 23.33 -15.27 -18.35
CA MET A 126 23.20 -14.82 -19.73
C MET A 126 23.03 -13.30 -19.84
N PRO A 127 23.49 -12.68 -20.95
CA PRO A 127 23.31 -11.24 -21.16
C PRO A 127 21.83 -10.84 -21.21
N LEU A 128 21.48 -9.78 -20.48
CA LEU A 128 20.14 -9.16 -20.52
C LEU A 128 20.18 -7.82 -21.25
N ALA A 129 19.28 -7.64 -22.22
CA ALA A 129 19.06 -6.35 -22.88
C ALA A 129 18.16 -5.47 -22.00
N VAL A 130 18.77 -4.63 -21.15
CA VAL A 130 18.07 -3.77 -20.19
C VAL A 130 18.01 -2.33 -20.69
N ARG A 131 16.82 -1.73 -20.66
CA ARG A 131 16.63 -0.28 -20.86
C ARG A 131 16.72 0.45 -19.52
N ALA A 132 17.27 1.67 -19.55
CA ALA A 132 17.36 2.53 -18.37
C ALA A 132 15.98 2.76 -17.75
N GLY A 133 15.82 2.41 -16.47
CA GLY A 133 14.57 2.50 -15.71
C GLY A 133 13.83 1.17 -15.51
N GLN A 134 14.27 0.10 -16.16
CA GLN A 134 13.69 -1.23 -15.97
C GLN A 134 14.08 -1.88 -14.62
N TYR A 135 13.30 -2.90 -14.25
CA TYR A 135 13.47 -3.69 -13.04
C TYR A 135 13.45 -5.19 -13.35
N LEU A 136 13.88 -6.00 -12.38
CA LEU A 136 13.75 -7.46 -12.41
C LEU A 136 12.91 -7.95 -11.23
N LYS A 137 12.21 -9.07 -11.42
CA LYS A 137 11.57 -9.80 -10.33
C LYS A 137 12.56 -10.81 -9.77
N PHE A 138 12.74 -10.82 -8.47
CA PHE A 138 13.49 -11.82 -7.74
C PHE A 138 12.50 -12.89 -7.33
N ARG A 139 12.66 -14.13 -7.81
CA ARG A 139 11.85 -15.25 -7.36
C ARG A 139 12.35 -15.72 -6.01
N LEU A 140 11.42 -15.91 -5.08
CA LEU A 140 11.69 -16.40 -3.75
C LEU A 140 11.26 -17.87 -3.63
N VAL A 141 11.79 -18.54 -2.62
CA VAL A 141 11.33 -19.88 -2.24
C VAL A 141 9.83 -19.79 -1.90
N GLY A 142 9.02 -20.71 -2.43
CA GLY A 142 7.56 -20.69 -2.25
C GLY A 142 6.77 -19.98 -3.34
N GLY A 143 7.41 -19.49 -4.42
CA GLY A 143 6.74 -18.93 -5.59
C GLY A 143 6.40 -17.44 -5.51
N ASP A 144 6.74 -16.78 -4.41
CA ASP A 144 6.62 -15.33 -4.27
C ASP A 144 7.70 -14.59 -5.10
N SER A 145 7.48 -13.31 -5.38
CA SER A 145 8.46 -12.49 -6.09
C SER A 145 8.51 -11.04 -5.63
N ARG A 146 9.68 -10.42 -5.73
CA ARG A 146 9.90 -9.01 -5.38
C ARG A 146 10.48 -8.25 -6.56
N CYS A 147 9.95 -7.07 -6.87
CA CYS A 147 10.44 -6.23 -7.95
C CYS A 147 11.54 -5.29 -7.44
N PHE A 148 12.72 -5.32 -8.03
CA PHE A 148 13.79 -4.38 -7.74
C PHE A 148 14.32 -3.72 -9.01
N SER A 149 14.34 -2.38 -9.01
CA SER A 149 14.88 -1.60 -10.11
C SER A 149 16.38 -1.82 -10.27
N ILE A 150 16.83 -1.91 -11.52
CA ILE A 150 18.25 -2.01 -11.85
C ILE A 150 18.85 -0.61 -11.73
N ALA A 151 19.79 -0.43 -10.81
CA ALA A 151 20.37 0.86 -10.43
C ALA A 151 21.59 1.28 -11.27
N ASN A 152 21.93 0.54 -12.31
CA ASN A 152 23.05 0.83 -13.21
C ASN A 152 22.67 0.62 -14.68
N LEU A 153 23.57 0.98 -15.60
CA LEU A 153 23.53 0.63 -17.01
C LEU A 153 24.37 -0.65 -17.25
N PRO A 154 23.77 -1.84 -17.41
CA PRO A 154 24.54 -3.09 -17.46
C PRO A 154 25.49 -3.17 -18.66
N ALA A 155 25.11 -2.57 -19.78
CA ALA A 155 25.94 -2.47 -20.98
C ALA A 155 27.28 -1.74 -20.76
N GLU A 156 27.41 -0.99 -19.67
CA GLU A 156 28.62 -0.25 -19.29
C GLU A 156 29.31 -0.82 -18.05
N GLY A 157 28.70 -1.84 -17.43
CA GLY A 157 29.15 -2.46 -16.19
C GLY A 157 29.56 -3.92 -16.37
N ASP A 158 30.06 -4.30 -17.55
CA ASP A 158 30.45 -5.68 -17.87
C ASP A 158 29.29 -6.69 -17.75
N GLY A 159 28.05 -6.22 -17.91
CA GLY A 159 26.83 -7.04 -17.77
C GLY A 159 26.34 -7.23 -16.33
N ARG A 160 27.04 -6.72 -15.31
CA ARG A 160 26.59 -6.84 -13.92
C ARG A 160 25.35 -5.99 -13.65
N LEU A 161 24.50 -6.48 -12.76
CA LEU A 161 23.28 -5.82 -12.32
C LEU A 161 23.47 -5.33 -10.89
N VAL A 162 23.13 -4.07 -10.63
CA VAL A 162 23.21 -3.45 -9.31
C VAL A 162 21.80 -3.15 -8.83
N PHE A 163 21.49 -3.48 -7.58
CA PHE A 163 20.22 -3.20 -6.93
C PHE A 163 20.46 -2.44 -5.63
N GLN A 164 19.57 -1.51 -5.29
CA GLN A 164 19.62 -0.74 -4.05
C GLN A 164 18.33 -0.99 -3.29
N ILE A 165 18.41 -1.84 -2.26
CA ILE A 165 17.27 -2.49 -1.65
C ILE A 165 17.11 -1.99 -0.21
N ARG A 166 15.92 -1.51 0.13
CA ARG A 166 15.59 -1.12 1.50
C ARG A 166 15.29 -2.35 2.34
N ARG A 167 15.90 -2.41 3.51
CA ARG A 167 15.57 -3.32 4.61
C ARG A 167 14.24 -2.87 5.22
N VAL A 168 13.21 -3.66 4.97
CA VAL A 168 11.92 -3.53 5.64
C VAL A 168 11.92 -4.52 6.81
N SER A 169 11.67 -4.04 8.02
CA SER A 169 11.49 -4.88 9.21
C SER A 169 10.22 -5.71 9.05
N GLY A 170 10.29 -7.01 9.32
CA GLY A 170 9.28 -8.02 8.99
C GLY A 170 9.31 -8.51 7.54
N GLY A 171 10.22 -7.99 6.68
CA GLY A 171 10.23 -8.29 5.24
C GLY A 171 10.92 -9.61 4.88
N LEU A 172 10.16 -10.57 4.34
CA LEU A 172 10.64 -11.91 3.87
C LEU A 172 11.88 -11.89 2.97
N PHE A 173 12.07 -10.86 2.13
CA PHE A 173 13.27 -10.76 1.30
C PHE A 173 14.38 -9.98 2.00
N SER A 174 14.05 -8.84 2.58
CA SER A 174 15.04 -7.85 2.98
C SER A 174 15.61 -8.06 4.39
N GLU A 175 14.91 -8.81 5.25
CA GLU A 175 15.37 -9.14 6.60
C GLU A 175 16.03 -10.51 6.70
N THR A 176 15.50 -11.54 6.02
CA THR A 176 16.08 -12.89 6.05
C THR A 176 16.99 -13.12 4.85
N LEU A 177 16.43 -13.32 3.65
CA LEU A 177 17.21 -13.73 2.48
C LEU A 177 18.35 -12.76 2.18
N LEU A 178 18.07 -11.45 2.09
CA LEU A 178 19.09 -10.45 1.80
C LEU A 178 20.16 -10.33 2.89
N SER A 179 19.82 -10.60 4.16
CA SER A 179 20.81 -10.63 5.25
C SER A 179 21.74 -11.84 5.13
N ASP A 180 21.21 -12.97 4.67
CA ASP A 180 21.93 -14.24 4.56
C ASP A 180 22.69 -14.39 3.22
N LEU A 181 22.34 -13.63 2.18
CA LEU A 181 23.00 -13.73 0.87
C LEU A 181 24.51 -13.42 0.94
N GLU A 182 25.34 -14.36 0.51
CA GLU A 182 26.79 -14.20 0.41
C GLU A 182 27.25 -14.20 -1.05
N ALA A 183 28.49 -13.74 -1.28
CA ALA A 183 29.08 -13.84 -2.60
C ALA A 183 29.22 -15.31 -3.02
N GLY A 184 28.72 -15.63 -4.22
CA GLY A 184 28.64 -17.00 -4.74
C GLY A 184 27.22 -17.59 -4.72
N ASP A 185 26.30 -17.03 -3.94
CA ASP A 185 24.90 -17.49 -3.94
C ASP A 185 24.22 -17.25 -5.30
N VAL A 186 23.26 -18.11 -5.65
CA VAL A 186 22.53 -18.03 -6.91
C VAL A 186 21.09 -17.59 -6.66
N LEU A 187 20.66 -16.58 -7.41
CA LEU A 187 19.32 -16.00 -7.39
C LEU A 187 18.58 -16.32 -8.68
N GLN A 188 17.29 -16.56 -8.58
CA GLN A 188 16.40 -16.74 -9.72
C GLN A 188 15.74 -15.40 -10.04
N LEU A 189 16.03 -14.84 -11.21
CA LEU A 189 15.49 -13.56 -11.65
C LEU A 189 14.55 -13.74 -12.85
N GLU A 190 13.67 -12.76 -13.04
CA GLU A 190 12.77 -12.68 -14.19
C GLU A 190 12.70 -11.26 -14.72
N GLY A 191 12.81 -11.11 -16.04
CA GLY A 191 12.53 -9.87 -16.78
C GLY A 191 13.53 -9.65 -17.93
N PRO A 192 13.84 -8.39 -18.30
CA PRO A 192 13.50 -7.13 -17.62
C PRO A 192 12.04 -6.68 -17.80
N PHE A 193 11.53 -5.91 -16.83
CA PHE A 193 10.19 -5.32 -16.81
C PHE A 193 10.24 -3.81 -16.61
N GLY A 194 9.09 -3.14 -16.78
CA GLY A 194 8.90 -1.72 -16.43
C GLY A 194 8.64 -0.85 -17.64
N ALA A 195 7.68 0.07 -17.49
CA ALA A 195 7.29 1.03 -18.52
C ALA A 195 7.96 2.40 -18.34
N CYS A 196 8.38 2.73 -17.11
CA CYS A 196 9.14 3.95 -16.82
C CYS A 196 10.59 3.83 -17.31
N THR A 197 10.77 3.89 -18.62
CA THR A 197 12.07 3.77 -19.27
C THR A 197 12.46 5.07 -19.95
N TRP A 198 13.75 5.27 -20.17
CA TRP A 198 14.24 6.38 -20.99
C TRP A 198 13.55 6.41 -22.36
N GLN A 199 13.08 7.61 -22.74
CA GLN A 199 12.46 7.93 -24.01
C GLN A 199 13.47 8.70 -24.88
N ASP A 200 13.74 8.20 -26.08
CA ASP A 200 14.62 8.84 -27.05
C ASP A 200 13.89 9.94 -27.84
N ASP A 201 13.38 10.95 -27.11
CA ASP A 201 12.79 12.15 -27.69
C ASP A 201 13.85 13.25 -27.88
N GLU A 202 13.58 14.22 -28.76
CA GLU A 202 14.51 15.32 -29.07
C GLU A 202 14.71 16.27 -27.87
N VAL A 203 15.95 16.75 -27.72
CA VAL A 203 16.52 17.76 -26.79
C VAL A 203 15.50 18.47 -25.87
N ALA A 204 15.05 17.79 -24.82
CA ALA A 204 14.18 18.34 -23.78
C ALA A 204 14.91 18.44 -22.44
N PRO A 205 14.70 19.49 -21.63
CA PRO A 205 15.13 19.53 -20.24
C PRO A 205 14.54 18.34 -19.47
N VAL A 206 15.36 17.67 -18.66
CA VAL A 206 14.96 16.48 -17.91
C VAL A 206 14.80 16.83 -16.44
N VAL A 207 13.62 16.56 -15.89
CA VAL A 207 13.34 16.69 -14.45
C VAL A 207 13.09 15.31 -13.85
N LEU A 208 13.84 14.97 -12.82
CA LEU A 208 13.84 13.66 -12.20
C LEU A 208 13.31 13.76 -10.77
N PHE A 209 12.40 12.85 -10.40
CA PHE A 209 11.81 12.76 -9.06
C PHE A 209 12.04 11.37 -8.46
N ALA A 210 12.60 11.33 -7.25
CA ALA A 210 12.68 10.09 -6.47
C ALA A 210 12.27 10.28 -5.03
N THR A 211 11.74 9.23 -4.40
CA THR A 211 11.66 9.13 -2.93
C THR A 211 12.19 7.79 -2.44
N GLY A 212 12.99 7.79 -1.38
CA GLY A 212 13.57 6.57 -0.82
C GLY A 212 14.37 5.79 -1.87
N THR A 213 14.14 4.49 -1.99
CA THR A 213 14.80 3.63 -3.01
C THR A 213 14.28 3.82 -4.43
N GLY A 214 13.30 4.70 -4.67
CA GLY A 214 12.93 5.12 -6.03
C GLY A 214 14.12 5.67 -6.82
N TYR A 215 15.17 6.14 -6.12
CA TYR A 215 16.45 6.49 -6.71
C TYR A 215 17.06 5.37 -7.55
N ALA A 216 16.89 4.10 -7.17
CA ALA A 216 17.38 2.96 -7.94
C ALA A 216 16.79 2.93 -9.36
N GLY A 217 15.51 3.27 -9.53
CA GLY A 217 14.87 3.35 -10.85
C GLY A 217 15.26 4.60 -11.64
N ILE A 218 15.54 5.71 -10.95
CA ILE A 218 15.95 6.98 -11.57
C ILE A 218 17.43 7.00 -11.95
N LYS A 219 18.32 6.36 -11.19
CA LYS A 219 19.77 6.38 -11.41
C LYS A 219 20.19 6.01 -12.84
N PRO A 220 19.72 4.91 -13.47
CA PRO A 220 20.09 4.62 -14.86
C PRO A 220 19.53 5.65 -15.86
N ILE A 221 18.36 6.24 -15.59
CA ILE A 221 17.76 7.32 -16.39
C ILE A 221 18.64 8.57 -16.29
N LEU A 222 19.05 8.94 -15.07
CA LEU A 222 20.00 10.03 -14.80
C LEU A 222 21.32 9.80 -15.56
N GLN A 223 21.94 8.62 -15.41
CA GLN A 223 23.19 8.29 -16.10
C GLN A 223 23.07 8.39 -17.63
N THR A 224 21.90 8.05 -18.18
CA THR A 224 21.63 8.21 -19.62
C THR A 224 21.47 9.67 -20.00
N ALA A 225 20.75 10.45 -19.19
CA ALA A 225 20.54 11.89 -19.41
C ALA A 225 21.85 12.69 -19.35
N LEU A 226 22.75 12.39 -18.42
CA LEU A 226 24.06 13.06 -18.27
C LEU A 226 24.97 12.95 -19.49
N LYS A 227 24.71 11.99 -20.38
CA LYS A 227 25.45 11.82 -21.64
C LYS A 227 24.90 12.65 -22.79
N ARG A 228 23.71 13.23 -22.59
CA ARG A 228 23.04 14.06 -23.59
C ARG A 228 23.37 15.52 -23.34
N ASP A 229 23.21 16.31 -24.40
CA ASP A 229 23.44 17.72 -24.33
C ASP A 229 22.18 18.48 -23.84
N VAL A 230 21.69 18.16 -22.64
CA VAL A 230 20.44 18.71 -22.08
C VAL A 230 20.62 19.20 -20.63
N ASP A 231 19.71 20.05 -20.16
CA ASP A 231 19.59 20.40 -18.75
C ASP A 231 18.96 19.24 -17.98
N VAL A 232 19.54 18.91 -16.82
CA VAL A 232 19.06 17.81 -15.97
C VAL A 232 18.94 18.30 -14.54
N THR A 233 17.76 18.20 -13.94
CA THR A 233 17.57 18.51 -12.52
C THR A 233 16.94 17.34 -11.78
N PHE A 234 17.58 16.90 -10.70
CA PHE A 234 17.12 15.78 -9.87
C PHE A 234 16.68 16.22 -8.48
N TYR A 235 15.46 15.83 -8.08
CA TYR A 235 14.94 16.04 -6.73
C TYR A 235 14.78 14.70 -6.03
N TRP A 236 15.45 14.54 -4.89
CA TRP A 236 15.37 13.32 -4.09
C TRP A 236 14.73 13.62 -2.73
N GLY A 237 13.59 13.01 -2.46
CA GLY A 237 12.88 13.08 -1.19
C GLY A 237 13.33 12.00 -0.20
N GLY A 238 13.69 12.41 1.02
CA GLY A 238 14.07 11.53 2.13
C GLY A 238 13.47 11.98 3.46
N ALA A 239 13.34 11.07 4.43
CA ALA A 239 12.91 11.41 5.78
C ALA A 239 14.08 11.92 6.63
N GLN A 240 15.29 11.42 6.36
CA GLN A 240 16.51 11.75 7.10
C GLN A 240 17.69 11.97 6.15
N PRO A 241 18.74 12.70 6.55
CA PRO A 241 19.91 12.94 5.71
C PRO A 241 20.60 11.66 5.23
N THR A 242 20.52 10.57 6.00
CA THR A 242 21.07 9.25 5.64
C THR A 242 20.32 8.55 4.51
N ASP A 243 19.11 9.00 4.15
CA ASP A 243 18.39 8.48 2.98
C ASP A 243 19.06 8.85 1.65
N PHE A 244 19.89 9.90 1.63
CA PHE A 244 20.61 10.36 0.43
C PHE A 244 21.95 9.62 0.27
N TYR A 245 21.88 8.29 0.28
CA TYR A 245 23.05 7.41 0.41
C TYR A 245 24.04 7.45 -0.77
N ASP A 246 23.64 7.96 -1.93
CA ASP A 246 24.50 8.10 -3.12
C ASP A 246 24.92 9.55 -3.39
N ARG A 247 24.85 10.40 -2.36
CA ARG A 247 25.21 11.82 -2.44
C ARG A 247 26.58 12.08 -3.04
N ALA A 248 27.58 11.25 -2.73
CA ALA A 248 28.93 11.43 -3.25
C ALA A 248 28.99 11.34 -4.79
N PHE A 249 28.24 10.41 -5.39
CA PHE A 249 28.11 10.31 -6.85
C PHE A 249 27.40 11.54 -7.43
N LEU A 250 26.32 12.01 -6.80
CA LEU A 250 25.56 13.16 -7.26
C LEU A 250 26.38 14.47 -7.19
N ASP A 251 27.10 14.68 -6.07
CA ASP A 251 27.96 15.84 -5.87
C ASP A 251 29.12 15.86 -6.89
N GLN A 252 29.72 14.70 -7.19
CA GLN A 252 30.74 14.60 -8.24
C GLN A 252 30.14 14.85 -9.63
N SER A 253 28.94 14.34 -9.91
CA SER A 253 28.27 14.53 -11.19
C SER A 253 27.97 16.00 -11.49
N VAL A 254 27.70 16.82 -10.46
CA VAL A 254 27.52 18.28 -10.62
C VAL A 254 28.82 18.95 -11.10
N ILE A 255 29.98 18.46 -10.64
CA ILE A 255 31.28 18.97 -11.06
C ILE A 255 31.56 18.56 -12.51
N ASP A 256 31.27 17.32 -12.85
CA ASP A 256 31.58 16.74 -14.17
C ASP A 256 30.61 17.23 -15.26
N HIS A 257 29.37 17.60 -14.89
CA HIS A 257 28.31 18.01 -15.80
C HIS A 257 27.70 19.36 -15.38
N PRO A 258 28.13 20.49 -15.98
CA PRO A 258 27.69 21.84 -15.58
C PRO A 258 26.18 22.13 -15.70
N ARG A 259 25.45 21.35 -16.53
CA ARG A 259 23.99 21.45 -16.70
C ARG A 259 23.21 20.48 -15.80
N PHE A 260 23.90 19.80 -14.88
CA PHE A 260 23.27 18.93 -13.91
C PHE A 260 23.16 19.61 -12.55
N HIS A 261 21.96 19.59 -11.99
CA HIS A 261 21.68 20.03 -10.63
C HIS A 261 20.93 18.94 -9.88
N TRP A 262 21.19 18.82 -8.58
CA TRP A 262 20.39 17.95 -7.73
C TRP A 262 20.07 18.61 -6.39
N HIS A 263 18.92 18.26 -5.84
CA HIS A 263 18.36 18.84 -4.63
C HIS A 263 17.86 17.73 -3.68
N PRO A 264 18.51 17.54 -2.52
CA PRO A 264 17.92 16.74 -1.46
C PRO A 264 16.74 17.52 -0.84
N VAL A 265 15.61 16.86 -0.63
CA VAL A 265 14.43 17.45 0.01
C VAL A 265 14.05 16.59 1.21
N LEU A 266 14.26 17.12 2.40
CA LEU A 266 13.83 16.44 3.62
C LEU A 266 12.32 16.61 3.80
N ALA A 267 11.64 15.55 4.25
CA ALA A 267 10.20 15.55 4.45
C ALA A 267 9.70 16.62 5.45
N CYS A 268 10.57 17.09 6.34
CA CYS A 268 10.29 18.20 7.26
C CYS A 268 10.40 19.59 6.60
N GLU A 269 11.10 19.71 5.47
CA GLU A 269 11.34 20.97 4.76
C GLU A 269 10.33 21.20 3.63
N GLY A 270 9.74 20.13 3.10
CA GLY A 270 8.71 20.22 2.08
C GLY A 270 8.52 18.94 1.28
N ARG A 271 7.82 19.06 0.15
CA ARG A 271 7.66 17.98 -0.83
C ARG A 271 8.46 18.30 -2.09
N ILE A 272 8.96 17.26 -2.77
CA ILE A 272 9.84 17.42 -3.92
C ILE A 272 9.21 18.23 -5.06
N GLN A 273 7.91 18.08 -5.29
CA GLN A 273 7.20 18.79 -6.33
C GLN A 273 7.07 20.28 -6.05
N ASP A 274 6.89 20.66 -4.78
CA ASP A 274 6.76 22.06 -4.38
C ASP A 274 8.10 22.79 -4.58
N VAL A 275 9.19 22.13 -4.20
CA VAL A 275 10.55 22.65 -4.41
C VAL A 275 10.84 22.78 -5.90
N ALA A 276 10.53 21.75 -6.70
CA ALA A 276 10.78 21.79 -8.15
C ALA A 276 10.01 22.90 -8.85
N LEU A 277 8.75 23.13 -8.48
CA LEU A 277 7.94 24.23 -9.02
C LEU A 277 8.53 25.61 -8.71
N SER A 278 9.24 25.75 -7.58
CA SER A 278 9.89 27.01 -7.22
C SER A 278 11.15 27.33 -8.04
N HIS A 279 11.71 26.35 -8.76
CA HIS A 279 12.96 26.49 -9.53
C HIS A 279 12.75 26.90 -11.00
N GLY A 280 11.51 27.14 -11.43
CA GLY A 280 11.21 27.80 -12.70
C GLY A 280 11.55 26.98 -13.96
N HIS A 281 11.35 25.65 -13.92
CA HIS A 281 11.50 24.80 -15.11
C HIS A 281 10.54 25.20 -16.23
N ASP A 282 10.97 25.02 -17.48
CA ASP A 282 10.10 25.09 -18.65
C ASP A 282 9.28 23.81 -18.76
N TRP A 283 8.16 23.75 -18.04
CA TRP A 283 7.31 22.56 -17.98
C TRP A 283 6.71 22.18 -19.33
N ASP A 284 6.44 23.15 -20.21
CA ASP A 284 5.84 22.89 -21.52
C ASP A 284 6.72 21.99 -22.40
N THR A 285 8.04 22.06 -22.22
CA THR A 285 9.03 21.30 -23.00
C THR A 285 9.71 20.19 -22.20
N ALA A 286 9.65 20.22 -20.86
CA ALA A 286 10.34 19.27 -20.00
C ALA A 286 9.87 17.82 -20.17
N GLN A 287 10.80 16.88 -20.00
CA GLN A 287 10.53 15.47 -19.83
C GLN A 287 10.71 15.09 -18.36
N VAL A 288 9.65 14.58 -17.73
CA VAL A 288 9.65 14.20 -16.32
C VAL A 288 9.72 12.69 -16.16
N TYR A 289 10.62 12.22 -15.28
CA TYR A 289 10.66 10.84 -14.79
C TYR A 289 10.49 10.81 -13.27
N ALA A 290 9.55 10.00 -12.76
CA ALA A 290 9.32 9.89 -11.32
C ALA A 290 9.29 8.43 -10.83
N CYS A 291 9.98 8.13 -9.74
CA CYS A 291 10.00 6.79 -9.17
C CYS A 291 9.95 6.79 -7.63
N GLY A 292 9.18 5.86 -7.05
CA GLY A 292 9.11 5.68 -5.59
C GLY A 292 7.68 5.65 -5.07
N ASN A 293 7.40 6.40 -3.99
CA ASN A 293 6.11 6.32 -3.30
C ASN A 293 4.95 6.77 -4.22
N GLY A 294 3.88 5.97 -4.29
CA GLY A 294 2.73 6.25 -5.17
C GLY A 294 1.97 7.55 -4.86
N SER A 295 1.97 8.01 -3.60
CA SER A 295 1.39 9.30 -3.21
C SER A 295 2.22 10.46 -3.75
N MET A 296 3.55 10.38 -3.61
CA MET A 296 4.46 11.36 -4.22
C MET A 296 4.24 11.45 -5.73
N ILE A 297 4.18 10.31 -6.43
CA ILE A 297 4.00 10.30 -7.88
C ILE A 297 2.70 10.98 -8.28
N SER A 298 1.61 10.66 -7.57
CA SER A 298 0.30 11.25 -7.86
C SER A 298 0.29 12.77 -7.66
N GLN A 299 0.92 13.26 -6.59
CA GLN A 299 1.01 14.69 -6.28
C GLN A 299 1.93 15.44 -7.23
N ALA A 300 3.14 14.94 -7.46
CA ALA A 300 4.11 15.52 -8.38
C ALA A 300 3.53 15.63 -9.79
N ARG A 301 2.78 14.61 -10.21
CA ARG A 301 2.08 14.62 -11.48
C ARG A 301 1.05 15.74 -11.57
N SER A 302 0.12 15.85 -10.61
CA SER A 302 -0.88 16.93 -10.62
C SER A 302 -0.22 18.29 -10.72
N ALA A 303 0.80 18.51 -9.87
CA ALA A 303 1.49 19.78 -9.75
C ALA A 303 2.24 20.15 -11.05
N CYS A 304 2.91 19.20 -11.71
CA CYS A 304 3.60 19.46 -12.97
C CYS A 304 2.63 19.72 -14.12
N LEU A 305 1.50 19.00 -14.19
CA LEU A 305 0.47 19.24 -15.21
C LEU A 305 -0.18 20.62 -15.04
N GLU A 306 -0.50 21.00 -13.81
CA GLU A 306 -1.01 22.34 -13.48
C GLU A 306 -0.02 23.45 -13.87
N ALA A 307 1.28 23.14 -13.84
CA ALA A 307 2.34 24.05 -14.25
C ALA A 307 2.63 24.07 -15.77
N GLY A 308 1.93 23.26 -16.58
CA GLY A 308 2.02 23.27 -18.04
C GLY A 308 2.56 21.98 -18.68
N LEU A 309 3.06 21.02 -17.89
CA LEU A 309 3.67 19.80 -18.44
C LEU A 309 2.70 19.01 -19.33
N PRO A 310 3.08 18.67 -20.58
CA PRO A 310 2.28 17.78 -21.41
C PRO A 310 2.16 16.39 -20.78
N GLY A 311 0.93 15.89 -20.70
CA GLY A 311 0.60 14.64 -20.01
C GLY A 311 1.45 13.42 -20.36
N HIS A 312 1.81 13.28 -21.64
CA HIS A 312 2.61 12.17 -22.17
C HIS A 312 4.10 12.27 -21.80
N ARG A 313 4.57 13.44 -21.36
CA ARG A 313 5.95 13.69 -20.91
C ARG A 313 6.14 13.48 -19.42
N PHE A 314 5.13 12.99 -18.69
CA PHE A 314 5.27 12.51 -17.32
C PHE A 314 5.30 10.99 -17.29
N VAL A 315 6.49 10.42 -17.17
CA VAL A 315 6.74 8.98 -17.13
C VAL A 315 7.06 8.58 -15.69
N ALA A 316 6.41 7.56 -15.14
CA ALA A 316 6.62 7.21 -13.73
C ALA A 316 6.42 5.73 -13.40
N GLU A 317 7.09 5.29 -12.34
CA GLU A 317 6.94 3.97 -11.73
C GLU A 317 6.72 4.09 -10.23
N ALA A 318 5.58 3.61 -9.75
CA ALA A 318 5.31 3.58 -8.31
C ALA A 318 5.78 2.26 -7.70
N PHE A 319 6.57 2.36 -6.65
CA PHE A 319 6.92 1.24 -5.78
C PHE A 319 5.69 0.94 -4.93
N VAL A 320 4.91 -0.01 -5.43
CA VAL A 320 3.88 -0.68 -4.65
C VAL A 320 4.58 -1.83 -3.93
N PRO A 321 4.27 -2.11 -2.66
CA PRO A 321 4.69 -3.35 -2.02
C PRO A 321 4.31 -4.53 -2.92
N SER A 322 5.30 -5.07 -3.64
CA SER A 322 5.08 -6.18 -4.55
C SER A 322 5.38 -7.44 -3.77
N GLY A 323 4.35 -8.07 -3.23
CA GLY A 323 4.45 -9.38 -2.68
C GLY A 323 3.07 -9.98 -2.57
N GLN A 324 2.98 -11.28 -2.82
CA GLN A 324 2.14 -12.06 -1.93
C GLN A 324 2.81 -11.92 -0.56
N GLY A 325 2.47 -10.86 0.19
CA GLY A 325 2.98 -10.71 1.54
C GLY A 325 2.62 -11.97 2.30
N SER A 326 3.64 -12.80 2.60
CA SER A 326 3.55 -13.98 3.44
C SER A 326 2.28 -14.83 3.24
N VAL A 327 2.00 -15.27 2.01
CA VAL A 327 1.06 -16.39 1.82
C VAL A 327 1.77 -17.71 2.14
N GLY A 328 3.04 -17.90 1.75
CA GLY A 328 3.68 -19.21 1.85
C GLY A 328 4.00 -19.76 3.25
N THR A 329 4.06 -18.93 4.30
CA THR A 329 4.41 -19.41 5.66
C THR A 329 3.37 -19.10 6.73
N VAL A 330 2.55 -18.06 6.53
CA VAL A 330 1.42 -17.77 7.44
C VAL A 330 0.17 -18.50 6.96
N LEU A 331 -0.14 -18.50 5.66
CA LEU A 331 -1.33 -19.19 5.12
C LEU A 331 -1.21 -20.73 5.19
N ASP A 332 0.02 -21.27 5.28
CA ASP A 332 0.26 -22.68 5.62
C ASP A 332 0.09 -22.99 7.12
N SER A 333 0.17 -21.99 7.99
CA SER A 333 -0.14 -22.12 9.43
C SER A 333 -1.58 -21.73 9.77
N LEU A 334 -2.25 -20.97 8.90
CA LEU A 334 -3.65 -20.59 9.08
C LEU A 334 -4.51 -21.85 9.01
N ASP A 335 -5.44 -21.95 9.94
CA ASP A 335 -6.38 -23.06 9.91
C ASP A 335 -7.26 -22.97 8.65
N GLN A 336 -7.21 -24.02 7.81
CA GLN A 336 -7.91 -24.05 6.53
C GLN A 336 -9.44 -24.06 6.66
N THR A 337 -9.97 -24.26 7.86
CA THR A 337 -11.41 -24.21 8.14
C THR A 337 -11.82 -22.83 8.65
N TRP A 338 -11.08 -22.30 9.63
CA TRP A 338 -11.49 -21.11 10.38
C TRP A 338 -10.84 -19.79 9.92
N GLU A 339 -9.70 -19.87 9.25
CA GLU A 339 -8.82 -18.70 9.00
C GLU A 339 -8.55 -18.47 7.52
N LYS A 340 -9.50 -18.85 6.66
CA LYS A 340 -9.42 -18.62 5.21
C LYS A 340 -9.38 -17.14 4.86
N VAL A 341 -8.38 -16.72 4.10
CA VAL A 341 -8.27 -15.34 3.61
C VAL A 341 -8.36 -15.31 2.08
N GLY A 342 -8.58 -14.13 1.51
CA GLY A 342 -8.69 -13.95 0.07
C GLY A 342 -7.34 -13.83 -0.64
N PRO A 343 -7.36 -13.82 -1.98
CA PRO A 343 -6.15 -13.80 -2.79
C PRO A 343 -5.36 -12.49 -2.69
N ARG A 344 -5.93 -11.43 -2.09
CA ARG A 344 -5.24 -10.15 -1.85
C ARG A 344 -4.65 -10.07 -0.45
N TYR A 345 -4.97 -11.00 0.45
CA TYR A 345 -4.48 -10.96 1.81
C TYR A 345 -2.96 -10.84 1.85
N SER A 346 -2.49 -9.89 2.66
CA SER A 346 -1.07 -9.72 2.92
C SER A 346 -0.90 -9.08 4.30
N LEU A 347 0.13 -9.51 5.03
CA LEU A 347 0.45 -8.94 6.35
C LEU A 347 0.67 -7.42 6.26
N ASP A 348 1.45 -6.97 5.28
CA ASP A 348 1.73 -5.55 5.05
C ASP A 348 0.47 -4.75 4.77
N GLY A 349 -0.47 -5.32 4.00
CA GLY A 349 -1.77 -4.69 3.72
C GLY A 349 -2.62 -4.54 4.97
N MET A 350 -2.67 -5.58 5.81
CA MET A 350 -3.38 -5.54 7.09
C MET A 350 -2.74 -4.55 8.07
N LEU A 351 -1.40 -4.52 8.18
CA LEU A 351 -0.66 -3.58 9.02
C LEU A 351 -0.88 -2.13 8.58
N ALA A 352 -0.81 -1.87 7.28
CA ALA A 352 -1.06 -0.54 6.73
C ALA A 352 -2.51 -0.09 6.94
N ALA A 353 -3.48 -1.01 6.81
CA ALA A 353 -4.89 -0.76 7.09
C ALA A 353 -5.08 -0.39 8.56
N ARG A 354 -4.53 -1.18 9.48
CA ARG A 354 -4.54 -0.93 10.93
C ARG A 354 -3.93 0.42 11.29
N GLU A 355 -2.69 0.70 10.84
CA GLU A 355 -2.00 1.97 11.13
C GLU A 355 -2.83 3.18 10.67
N LYS A 356 -3.49 3.05 9.53
CA LYS A 356 -4.35 4.10 8.99
C LYS A 356 -5.65 4.25 9.78
N THR A 357 -6.27 3.16 10.24
CA THR A 357 -7.44 3.21 11.14
C THR A 357 -7.09 3.85 12.48
N VAL A 358 -5.94 3.53 13.08
CA VAL A 358 -5.45 4.17 14.32
C VAL A 358 -5.31 5.68 14.14
N ARG A 359 -4.72 6.13 13.04
CA ARG A 359 -4.61 7.56 12.70
C ARG A 359 -5.98 8.21 12.50
N ALA A 360 -6.91 7.51 11.86
CA ALA A 360 -8.26 8.01 11.66
C ALA A 360 -9.01 8.16 12.98
N LEU A 361 -8.90 7.18 13.87
CA LEU A 361 -9.47 7.21 15.21
C LEU A 361 -8.91 8.38 16.03
N ALA A 362 -7.59 8.60 16.00
CA ALA A 362 -6.97 9.76 16.66
C ALA A 362 -7.48 11.10 16.08
N ALA A 363 -7.62 11.20 14.75
CA ALA A 363 -8.14 12.40 14.10
C ALA A 363 -9.61 12.65 14.46
N ILE A 364 -10.45 11.62 14.50
CA ILE A 364 -11.87 11.69 14.88
C ILE A 364 -11.99 12.10 16.35
N ALA A 365 -11.26 11.43 17.24
CA ALA A 365 -11.27 11.72 18.67
C ALA A 365 -10.85 13.17 18.97
N SER A 366 -9.88 13.71 18.22
CA SER A 366 -9.41 15.10 18.38
C SER A 366 -10.46 16.16 17.98
N GLN A 367 -11.45 15.77 17.17
CA GLN A 367 -12.53 16.65 16.69
C GLN A 367 -13.78 16.59 17.57
N LEU A 368 -13.89 15.61 18.48
CA LEU A 368 -15.01 15.52 19.41
C LEU A 368 -14.99 16.69 20.39
N THR A 369 -16.13 17.37 20.53
CA THR A 369 -16.25 18.54 21.41
C THR A 369 -17.51 18.47 22.27
N VAL A 370 -17.40 18.97 23.51
CA VAL A 370 -18.53 19.03 24.44
C VAL A 370 -19.68 19.81 23.80
N GLY A 371 -20.89 19.24 23.85
CA GLY A 371 -22.09 19.77 23.20
C GLY A 371 -22.37 19.16 21.82
N MET A 372 -21.43 18.42 21.22
CA MET A 372 -21.64 17.70 19.97
C MET A 372 -22.67 16.57 20.16
N THR A 373 -23.65 16.48 19.27
CA THR A 373 -24.60 15.35 19.25
C THR A 373 -23.96 14.09 18.66
N THR A 374 -24.40 12.90 19.06
CA THR A 374 -23.92 11.63 18.50
C THR A 374 -24.06 11.58 16.97
N GLY A 375 -25.17 12.09 16.42
CA GLY A 375 -25.38 12.17 14.97
C GLY A 375 -24.33 13.02 14.26
N ALA A 376 -24.03 14.22 14.80
CA ALA A 376 -22.98 15.09 14.26
C ALA A 376 -21.58 14.48 14.36
N ALA A 377 -21.30 13.72 15.43
CA ALA A 377 -20.03 13.03 15.60
C ALA A 377 -19.84 11.92 14.53
N LEU A 378 -20.89 11.16 14.25
CA LEU A 378 -20.89 10.13 13.20
C LEU A 378 -20.73 10.72 11.81
N GLU A 379 -21.39 11.85 11.53
CA GLU A 379 -21.23 12.57 10.27
C GLU A 379 -19.78 13.08 10.10
N MET A 380 -19.22 13.70 11.13
CA MET A 380 -17.82 14.16 11.15
C MET A 380 -16.84 12.99 10.95
N ALA A 381 -17.09 11.85 11.61
CA ALA A 381 -16.26 10.67 11.46
C ALA A 381 -16.30 10.11 10.04
N SER A 382 -17.49 10.04 9.43
CA SER A 382 -17.66 9.63 8.03
C SER A 382 -16.89 10.54 7.07
N GLN A 383 -17.01 11.87 7.25
CA GLN A 383 -16.27 12.85 6.46
C GLN A 383 -14.75 12.70 6.62
N THR A 384 -14.28 12.47 7.85
CA THR A 384 -12.85 12.25 8.15
C THR A 384 -12.33 10.99 7.45
N LEU A 385 -13.04 9.87 7.57
CA LEU A 385 -12.67 8.63 6.89
C LEU A 385 -12.64 8.79 5.36
N GLN A 386 -13.63 9.46 4.80
CA GLN A 386 -13.68 9.75 3.36
C GLN A 386 -12.51 10.63 2.91
N ALA A 387 -12.19 11.70 3.64
CA ALA A 387 -11.07 12.59 3.34
C ALA A 387 -9.72 11.86 3.43
N MET A 388 -9.60 10.88 4.33
CA MET A 388 -8.42 10.00 4.44
C MET A 388 -8.37 8.92 3.34
N GLY A 389 -9.39 8.83 2.48
CA GLY A 389 -9.44 7.90 1.35
C GLY A 389 -9.93 6.50 1.71
N ALA A 390 -10.84 6.38 2.68
CA ALA A 390 -11.55 5.13 2.94
C ALA A 390 -12.49 4.88 1.76
N SER A 391 -12.51 3.64 1.25
CA SER A 391 -13.37 3.30 0.11
C SER A 391 -14.82 3.08 0.52
N HIS A 392 -15.03 2.44 1.68
CA HIS A 392 -16.29 2.18 2.36
C HIS A 392 -15.95 1.66 3.77
N THR A 393 -16.97 1.31 4.56
CA THR A 393 -16.79 0.61 5.84
C THR A 393 -17.36 -0.81 5.74
N TRP A 394 -16.71 -1.78 6.37
CA TRP A 394 -17.16 -3.17 6.37
C TRP A 394 -18.12 -3.45 7.54
N HIS A 395 -18.01 -2.70 8.65
CA HIS A 395 -19.11 -2.46 9.60
C HIS A 395 -19.35 -0.96 9.82
N PRO A 396 -20.49 -0.56 10.40
CA PRO A 396 -20.77 0.84 10.71
C PRO A 396 -19.74 1.44 11.67
N THR A 397 -19.43 2.73 11.52
CA THR A 397 -18.73 3.49 12.56
C THR A 397 -19.62 3.61 13.80
N TYR A 398 -19.07 3.28 14.96
CA TYR A 398 -19.76 3.41 16.24
C TYR A 398 -19.11 4.53 17.07
N ILE A 399 -19.92 5.50 17.46
CA ILE A 399 -19.54 6.54 18.43
C ILE A 399 -20.62 6.59 19.50
N ARG A 400 -20.24 6.38 20.77
CA ARG A 400 -21.17 6.28 21.90
C ARG A 400 -20.72 7.17 23.04
N PHE A 401 -21.66 7.97 23.58
CA PHE A 401 -21.38 8.92 24.67
C PHE A 401 -22.06 8.50 25.98
N GLY A 402 -21.32 8.59 27.10
CA GLY A 402 -21.84 8.34 28.45
C GLY A 402 -22.56 6.99 28.57
N ASP A 403 -23.79 6.99 29.07
CA ASP A 403 -24.60 5.77 29.28
C ASP A 403 -24.79 4.89 28.03
N ASP A 404 -24.52 5.40 26.83
CA ASP A 404 -24.63 4.60 25.62
C ASP A 404 -23.41 3.68 25.41
N THR A 405 -22.31 3.87 26.14
CA THR A 405 -21.08 3.05 26.00
C THR A 405 -21.23 1.61 26.52
N VAL A 406 -22.25 1.34 27.36
CA VAL A 406 -22.58 -0.04 27.78
C VAL A 406 -23.45 -0.79 26.78
N ARG A 407 -23.96 -0.12 25.74
CA ARG A 407 -24.86 -0.74 24.75
C ARG A 407 -24.03 -1.43 23.66
N PRO A 408 -24.38 -2.65 23.25
CA PRO A 408 -23.71 -3.33 22.15
C PRO A 408 -23.98 -2.62 20.80
N PRO A 409 -23.13 -2.81 19.79
CA PRO A 409 -23.27 -2.30 18.42
C PRO A 409 -24.67 -2.41 17.81
N ARG A 410 -25.36 -3.54 18.06
CA ARG A 410 -26.70 -3.85 17.52
C ARG A 410 -27.84 -3.12 18.22
N GLU A 411 -27.60 -2.56 19.40
CA GLU A 411 -28.56 -1.70 20.08
C GLU A 411 -28.39 -0.26 19.60
N GLY A 412 -29.46 0.27 19.01
CA GLY A 412 -29.49 1.61 18.45
C GLY A 412 -29.11 2.69 19.47
N ILE A 413 -28.61 3.80 18.94
CA ILE A 413 -28.18 4.98 19.68
C ILE A 413 -29.22 6.11 19.55
N ASP A 414 -29.25 7.01 20.53
CA ASP A 414 -29.98 8.27 20.38
C ASP A 414 -29.08 9.27 19.62
N PRO A 415 -29.41 9.63 18.35
CA PRO A 415 -28.59 10.56 17.58
C PRO A 415 -28.59 11.98 18.16
N LEU A 416 -29.55 12.33 19.01
CA LEU A 416 -29.67 13.64 19.64
C LEU A 416 -28.93 13.74 20.98
N ARG A 417 -28.40 12.64 21.51
CA ARG A 417 -27.59 12.66 22.73
C ARG A 417 -26.36 13.53 22.52
N THR A 418 -26.10 14.44 23.45
CA THR A 418 -24.96 15.37 23.40
C THR A 418 -23.82 14.93 24.30
N LEU A 419 -22.59 15.04 23.82
CA LEU A 419 -21.37 14.82 24.61
C LEU A 419 -21.29 15.81 25.77
N ARG A 420 -21.20 15.31 27.01
CA ARG A 420 -21.14 16.12 28.24
C ARG A 420 -19.68 16.35 28.68
N PRO A 421 -19.40 17.39 29.50
CA PRO A 421 -18.05 17.70 29.97
C PRO A 421 -17.33 16.58 30.72
N SER A 422 -18.07 15.62 31.28
CA SER A 422 -17.54 14.55 32.12
C SER A 422 -17.90 13.15 31.59
N ASP A 423 -18.11 13.01 30.27
CA ASP A 423 -18.53 11.73 29.67
C ASP A 423 -17.35 10.79 29.37
N ILE A 424 -17.66 9.50 29.32
CA ILE A 424 -16.86 8.46 28.68
C ILE A 424 -17.35 8.27 27.25
N VAL A 425 -16.44 8.06 26.30
CA VAL A 425 -16.75 7.98 24.88
C VAL A 425 -16.10 6.75 24.27
N VAL A 426 -16.86 5.96 23.53
CA VAL A 426 -16.32 4.87 22.70
C VAL A 426 -16.33 5.32 21.24
N VAL A 427 -15.23 5.09 20.54
CA VAL A 427 -15.10 5.25 19.08
C VAL A 427 -14.58 3.93 18.52
N ASP A 428 -15.27 3.39 17.53
CA ASP A 428 -15.00 2.07 16.95
C ASP A 428 -15.21 2.16 15.42
N LEU A 429 -14.21 1.73 14.65
CA LEU A 429 -14.04 2.04 13.23
C LEU A 429 -13.68 0.80 12.39
N GLY A 430 -14.52 0.52 11.39
CA GLY A 430 -14.30 -0.52 10.39
C GLY A 430 -14.08 -0.06 8.95
N PRO A 431 -13.16 0.87 8.64
CA PRO A 431 -12.93 1.34 7.28
C PRO A 431 -12.23 0.29 6.41
N VAL A 432 -12.44 0.36 5.09
CA VAL A 432 -11.73 -0.44 4.11
C VAL A 432 -10.71 0.43 3.36
N TRP A 433 -9.44 0.11 3.54
CA TRP A 433 -8.29 0.79 2.97
C TRP A 433 -7.64 -0.07 1.88
N ASP A 434 -7.68 0.38 0.63
CA ASP A 434 -7.02 -0.31 -0.50
C ASP A 434 -7.37 -1.81 -0.62
N GLY A 435 -8.59 -2.19 -0.23
CA GLY A 435 -9.07 -3.57 -0.25
C GLY A 435 -8.73 -4.40 0.98
N TYR A 436 -8.21 -3.79 2.04
CA TYR A 436 -7.99 -4.40 3.34
C TYR A 436 -8.94 -3.81 4.38
N GLU A 437 -9.47 -4.66 5.23
CA GLU A 437 -10.28 -4.23 6.36
C GLU A 437 -9.35 -3.68 7.44
N GLY A 438 -9.61 -2.44 7.86
CA GLY A 438 -9.06 -1.89 9.07
C GLY A 438 -10.10 -2.03 10.18
N ASP A 439 -9.63 -2.29 11.39
CA ASP A 439 -10.48 -2.45 12.55
C ASP A 439 -9.73 -2.00 13.80
N TYR A 440 -10.27 -0.99 14.48
CA TYR A 440 -9.64 -0.37 15.64
C TYR A 440 -10.62 0.54 16.36
N GLY A 441 -10.68 0.39 17.67
CA GLY A 441 -11.61 1.07 18.54
C GLY A 441 -11.00 1.32 19.92
N ASP A 442 -11.31 2.47 20.50
CA ASP A 442 -10.79 2.88 21.81
C ASP A 442 -11.78 3.77 22.58
N THR A 443 -11.48 3.94 23.87
CA THR A 443 -12.25 4.69 24.84
C THR A 443 -11.55 6.00 25.22
N PHE A 444 -12.29 7.10 25.13
CA PHE A 444 -11.84 8.46 25.43
C PHE A 444 -12.59 9.03 26.62
N ILE A 445 -11.90 9.77 27.48
CA ILE A 445 -12.47 10.36 28.69
C ILE A 445 -12.50 11.88 28.54
N PHE A 446 -13.68 12.47 28.74
CA PHE A 446 -13.85 13.91 28.92
C PHE A 446 -13.98 14.21 30.41
N GLY A 447 -13.26 15.23 30.89
CA GLY A 447 -13.18 15.57 32.30
C GLY A 447 -12.31 14.60 33.12
N GLU A 448 -12.51 14.60 34.43
CA GLU A 448 -11.65 13.85 35.39
C GLU A 448 -12.47 12.91 36.29
N ALA A 449 -13.60 12.40 35.80
CA ALA A 449 -14.42 11.46 36.57
C ALA A 449 -13.60 10.20 36.92
N PRO A 450 -13.32 9.91 38.22
CA PRO A 450 -12.39 8.85 38.59
C PRO A 450 -12.76 7.48 38.03
N LEU A 451 -14.06 7.15 38.02
CA LEU A 451 -14.56 5.87 37.53
C LEU A 451 -14.44 5.72 36.00
N HIS A 452 -14.44 6.82 35.24
CA HIS A 452 -14.23 6.77 33.79
C HIS A 452 -12.74 6.52 33.47
N LEU A 453 -11.85 7.18 34.20
CA LEU A 453 -10.40 6.94 34.10
C LEU A 453 -10.06 5.51 34.49
N GLU A 454 -10.62 5.00 35.58
CA GLU A 454 -10.47 3.61 36.01
C GLU A 454 -11.00 2.64 34.95
N CYS A 455 -12.18 2.89 34.37
CA CYS A 455 -12.74 2.07 33.30
C CYS A 455 -11.75 1.93 32.13
N ARG A 456 -11.17 3.04 31.67
CA ARG A 456 -10.21 3.03 30.56
C ARG A 456 -8.93 2.29 30.92
N THR A 457 -8.38 2.53 32.11
CA THR A 457 -7.16 1.84 32.56
C THR A 457 -7.38 0.33 32.63
N VAL A 458 -8.44 -0.10 33.32
CA VAL A 458 -8.76 -1.53 33.48
C VAL A 458 -9.07 -2.18 32.13
N LEU A 459 -9.72 -1.46 31.20
CA LEU A 459 -10.00 -1.93 29.86
C LEU A 459 -8.73 -2.33 29.10
N HIS A 460 -7.72 -1.46 29.05
CA HIS A 460 -6.44 -1.79 28.41
C HIS A 460 -5.67 -2.87 29.18
N GLU A 461 -5.71 -2.89 30.51
CA GLU A 461 -5.09 -3.97 31.30
C GLU A 461 -5.72 -5.34 30.98
N VAL A 462 -7.05 -5.43 30.90
CA VAL A 462 -7.76 -6.67 30.55
C VAL A 462 -7.39 -7.10 29.13
N PHE A 463 -7.33 -6.16 28.18
CA PHE A 463 -6.89 -6.44 26.82
C PHE A 463 -5.45 -6.97 26.78
N ASP A 464 -4.51 -6.27 27.38
CA ASP A 464 -3.09 -6.64 27.38
C ASP A 464 -2.88 -8.00 28.05
N GLU A 465 -3.46 -8.23 29.23
CA GLU A 465 -3.37 -9.52 29.92
C GLU A 465 -3.99 -10.67 29.09
N THR A 466 -5.07 -10.40 28.37
CA THR A 466 -5.72 -11.38 27.47
C THR A 466 -4.84 -11.66 26.24
N ARG A 467 -4.21 -10.63 25.66
CA ARG A 467 -3.23 -10.78 24.58
C ARG A 467 -2.01 -11.58 25.02
N GLU A 468 -1.49 -11.35 26.23
CA GLU A 468 -0.40 -12.16 26.81
C GLU A 468 -0.85 -13.62 27.09
N ALA A 469 -2.14 -13.84 27.36
CA ALA A 469 -2.71 -15.18 27.43
C ALA A 469 -2.78 -15.87 26.07
N TRP A 470 -3.10 -15.12 25.01
CA TRP A 470 -3.04 -15.58 23.62
C TRP A 470 -1.63 -15.98 23.21
N LEU A 471 -0.61 -15.19 23.54
CA LEU A 471 0.80 -15.52 23.26
C LEU A 471 1.27 -16.83 23.92
N ARG A 472 0.57 -17.28 24.98
CA ARG A 472 0.80 -18.58 25.65
C ARG A 472 0.03 -19.74 25.01
N GLY A 473 -0.72 -19.50 23.94
CA GLY A 473 -1.39 -20.52 23.12
C GLY A 473 -2.86 -20.77 23.45
N MET A 474 -3.53 -19.89 24.20
CA MET A 474 -4.96 -20.07 24.49
C MET A 474 -5.83 -20.02 23.22
N THR A 475 -6.83 -20.88 23.17
CA THR A 475 -7.88 -20.86 22.15
C THR A 475 -8.80 -19.66 22.31
N GLY A 476 -9.55 -19.29 21.27
CA GLY A 476 -10.48 -18.17 21.34
C GLY A 476 -11.52 -18.30 22.46
N CYS A 477 -12.07 -19.50 22.69
CA CYS A 477 -12.94 -19.79 23.83
C CYS A 477 -12.25 -19.50 25.17
N GLU A 478 -11.02 -19.99 25.34
CA GLU A 478 -10.24 -19.81 26.57
C GLU A 478 -9.85 -18.35 26.80
N LEU A 479 -9.63 -17.56 25.73
CA LEU A 479 -9.35 -16.13 25.81
C LEU A 479 -10.50 -15.36 26.43
N TYR A 480 -11.75 -15.62 26.02
CA TYR A 480 -12.90 -14.91 26.60
C TYR A 480 -13.21 -15.35 28.03
N ASP A 481 -12.98 -16.62 28.36
CA ASP A 481 -13.02 -17.08 29.74
C ASP A 481 -11.93 -16.42 30.61
N PHE A 482 -10.74 -16.22 30.06
CA PHE A 482 -9.65 -15.51 30.71
C PHE A 482 -9.98 -14.02 30.90
N ALA A 483 -10.42 -13.34 29.84
CA ALA A 483 -10.82 -11.94 29.87
C ALA A 483 -11.93 -11.69 30.89
N GLU A 484 -12.93 -12.59 30.98
CA GLU A 484 -14.01 -12.47 31.96
C GLU A 484 -13.48 -12.57 33.40
N ARG A 485 -12.61 -13.55 33.69
CA ARG A 485 -11.98 -13.66 35.02
C ARG A 485 -11.12 -12.43 35.34
N CYS A 486 -10.36 -11.94 34.37
CA CYS A 486 -9.52 -10.75 34.53
C CYS A 486 -10.39 -9.52 34.85
N ALA A 487 -11.45 -9.27 34.07
CA ALA A 487 -12.41 -8.19 34.30
C ALA A 487 -13.07 -8.28 35.69
N VAL A 488 -13.58 -9.46 36.06
CA VAL A 488 -14.23 -9.68 37.36
C VAL A 488 -13.26 -9.45 38.52
N SER A 489 -12.01 -9.88 38.38
CA SER A 489 -10.98 -9.66 39.40
C SER A 489 -10.66 -8.18 39.64
N LYS A 490 -10.92 -7.34 38.63
CA LYS A 490 -10.74 -5.88 38.67
C LYS A 490 -12.05 -5.14 38.96
N GLY A 491 -13.14 -5.86 39.26
CA GLY A 491 -14.43 -5.26 39.64
C GLY A 491 -15.35 -4.88 38.47
N TRP A 492 -15.02 -5.30 37.24
CA TRP A 492 -15.79 -5.03 36.03
C TRP A 492 -16.47 -6.28 35.48
N ARG A 493 -17.48 -6.11 34.63
CA ARG A 493 -18.15 -7.20 33.91
C ARG A 493 -17.77 -7.13 32.44
N LEU A 494 -17.34 -8.27 31.88
CA LEU A 494 -17.13 -8.40 30.43
C LEU A 494 -18.48 -8.57 29.71
N SER A 495 -18.67 -7.85 28.60
CA SER A 495 -19.82 -8.06 27.71
C SER A 495 -19.53 -9.19 26.71
N ARG A 496 -19.78 -10.45 27.09
CA ARG A 496 -19.45 -11.62 26.25
C ARG A 496 -20.20 -11.68 24.91
N ASN A 497 -21.26 -10.89 24.74
CA ASN A 497 -22.03 -10.84 23.49
C ASN A 497 -21.35 -10.01 22.40
N LEU A 498 -20.31 -9.25 22.76
CA LEU A 498 -19.46 -8.51 21.85
C LEU A 498 -18.11 -9.22 21.83
N ALA A 499 -18.03 -10.21 20.95
CA ALA A 499 -16.85 -11.01 20.77
C ALA A 499 -16.21 -10.62 19.44
N GLY A 500 -14.89 -10.47 19.50
CA GLY A 500 -13.99 -10.26 18.38
C GLY A 500 -14.28 -11.19 17.22
N HIS A 501 -13.90 -10.76 16.04
CA HIS A 501 -14.15 -11.49 14.81
C HIS A 501 -12.88 -11.56 13.98
N ARG A 502 -13.03 -12.23 12.84
CA ARG A 502 -11.98 -12.30 11.85
C ARG A 502 -11.91 -11.05 10.99
N ILE A 503 -10.74 -10.80 10.45
CA ILE A 503 -10.45 -9.69 9.55
C ILE A 503 -9.59 -10.20 8.39
N ALA A 504 -9.70 -9.61 7.21
CA ALA A 504 -8.93 -10.03 6.04
C ALA A 504 -8.77 -8.93 4.98
N ASP A 505 -8.28 -9.31 3.80
CA ASP A 505 -8.63 -8.59 2.59
C ASP A 505 -10.15 -8.61 2.40
N PHE A 506 -10.70 -7.44 2.14
CA PHE A 506 -12.14 -7.24 2.12
C PHE A 506 -12.81 -8.06 0.99
N PRO A 507 -13.93 -8.76 1.26
CA PRO A 507 -14.63 -8.89 2.54
C PRO A 507 -14.30 -10.20 3.28
N HIS A 508 -13.96 -10.15 4.57
CA HIS A 508 -13.78 -11.37 5.37
C HIS A 508 -15.07 -12.19 5.49
N ALA A 509 -16.24 -11.55 5.41
CA ALA A 509 -17.54 -12.21 5.53
C ALA A 509 -17.75 -13.33 4.49
N LEU A 510 -16.99 -13.32 3.39
CA LEU A 510 -17.03 -14.39 2.38
C LEU A 510 -16.47 -15.73 2.88
N PHE A 511 -15.63 -15.73 3.91
CA PHE A 511 -14.95 -16.94 4.37
C PHE A 511 -15.46 -17.48 5.71
N GLY A 512 -16.29 -16.72 6.42
CA GLY A 512 -16.94 -17.16 7.67
C GLY A 512 -17.37 -15.99 8.55
N ASN A 513 -18.23 -16.27 9.53
CA ASN A 513 -18.74 -15.31 10.52
C ASN A 513 -18.59 -15.81 11.96
N THR A 514 -17.65 -16.73 12.19
CA THR A 514 -17.35 -17.28 13.52
C THR A 514 -16.80 -16.18 14.42
N ASN A 515 -17.31 -16.08 15.64
CA ASN A 515 -16.76 -15.18 16.64
C ASN A 515 -15.52 -15.82 17.28
N LEU A 516 -14.56 -14.98 17.65
CA LEU A 516 -13.35 -15.38 18.36
C LEU A 516 -13.67 -16.12 19.67
N ALA A 517 -14.71 -15.70 20.40
CA ALA A 517 -15.15 -16.36 21.63
C ALA A 517 -15.65 -17.80 21.45
N ASP A 518 -15.97 -18.20 20.22
CA ASP A 518 -16.44 -19.55 19.86
C ASP A 518 -15.33 -20.39 19.18
N LEU A 519 -14.13 -19.82 19.02
CA LEU A 519 -13.05 -20.43 18.26
C LEU A 519 -12.28 -21.47 19.11
N ALA A 520 -12.29 -22.72 18.65
CA ALA A 520 -11.67 -23.86 19.34
C ALA A 520 -10.17 -24.06 19.03
N ILE A 521 -9.57 -23.16 18.24
CA ILE A 521 -8.13 -23.16 17.93
C ILE A 521 -7.48 -21.94 18.57
N THR A 522 -6.16 -21.98 18.74
CA THR A 522 -5.36 -20.79 19.03
C THR A 522 -5.46 -19.85 17.82
N PRO A 523 -5.99 -18.63 17.97
CA PRO A 523 -6.15 -17.69 16.87
C PRO A 523 -4.79 -17.33 16.25
N SER A 524 -4.72 -17.28 14.93
CA SER A 524 -3.54 -16.81 14.22
C SER A 524 -3.41 -15.29 14.30
N GLU A 525 -2.16 -14.84 14.34
CA GLU A 525 -1.80 -13.43 14.27
C GLU A 525 -2.33 -12.80 12.98
N MET A 526 -2.80 -11.55 13.08
CA MET A 526 -3.21 -10.68 11.98
C MET A 526 -4.45 -11.11 11.19
N VAL A 527 -5.16 -12.15 11.66
CA VAL A 527 -6.44 -12.63 11.09
C VAL A 527 -7.61 -12.42 12.04
N TRP A 528 -7.35 -12.17 13.32
CA TRP A 528 -8.36 -12.02 14.37
C TRP A 528 -8.20 -10.71 15.12
N VAL A 529 -9.33 -10.10 15.43
CA VAL A 529 -9.44 -8.91 16.29
C VAL A 529 -9.89 -9.38 17.66
N LEU A 530 -9.19 -8.92 18.70
CA LEU A 530 -9.64 -9.09 20.07
C LEU A 530 -10.48 -7.87 20.44
N GLU A 531 -11.71 -8.09 20.89
CA GLU A 531 -12.60 -7.04 21.38
C GLU A 531 -12.83 -7.22 22.87
N ILE A 532 -12.59 -6.17 23.65
CA ILE A 532 -12.91 -6.13 25.07
C ILE A 532 -13.90 -5.00 25.29
N GLN A 533 -15.11 -5.36 25.74
CA GLN A 533 -16.06 -4.40 26.26
C GLN A 533 -16.29 -4.63 27.75
N LEU A 534 -15.96 -3.62 28.56
CA LEU A 534 -16.22 -3.63 29.99
C LEU A 534 -17.47 -2.81 30.31
N CYS A 535 -18.24 -3.32 31.27
CA CYS A 535 -19.38 -2.64 31.86
C CYS A 535 -19.20 -2.63 33.38
N HIS A 536 -19.46 -1.48 34.00
CA HIS A 536 -19.57 -1.40 35.44
C HIS A 536 -20.76 -2.27 35.92
N PRO A 537 -20.66 -2.96 37.07
CA PRO A 537 -21.69 -3.91 37.50
C PRO A 537 -23.06 -3.31 37.83
N VAL A 538 -23.12 -2.01 38.16
CA VAL A 538 -24.35 -1.31 38.57
C VAL A 538 -24.64 -0.06 37.73
N LEU A 539 -23.67 0.84 37.62
CA LEU A 539 -23.76 2.09 36.85
C LEU A 539 -23.68 1.86 35.33
N PRO A 540 -24.30 2.74 34.52
CA PRO A 540 -24.25 2.66 33.06
C PRO A 540 -22.93 3.24 32.52
N ILE A 541 -21.80 2.71 32.97
CA ILE A 541 -20.46 3.12 32.56
C ILE A 541 -19.80 1.93 31.89
N GLY A 542 -19.37 2.12 30.66
CA GLY A 542 -18.65 1.10 29.91
C GLY A 542 -17.55 1.69 29.04
N GLY A 543 -16.65 0.81 28.63
CA GLY A 543 -15.57 1.11 27.71
C GLY A 543 -15.40 -0.04 26.73
N PHE A 544 -14.81 0.26 25.60
CA PHE A 544 -14.53 -0.65 24.51
C PHE A 544 -13.13 -0.39 23.97
N PHE A 545 -12.39 -1.46 23.79
CA PHE A 545 -11.09 -1.43 23.14
C PHE A 545 -10.96 -2.68 22.30
N GLU A 546 -10.51 -2.49 21.07
CA GLU A 546 -10.24 -3.57 20.14
C GLU A 546 -8.94 -3.30 19.39
N ASP A 547 -8.30 -4.39 19.01
CA ASP A 547 -7.17 -4.35 18.11
C ASP A 547 -6.95 -5.72 17.48
N ILE A 548 -6.26 -5.73 16.35
CA ILE A 548 -5.81 -6.95 15.71
C ILE A 548 -4.81 -7.67 16.64
N LEU A 549 -4.99 -8.98 16.82
CA LEU A 549 -4.03 -9.82 17.54
C LEU A 549 -2.70 -9.85 16.79
N MET A 550 -1.70 -9.21 17.37
CA MET A 550 -0.33 -9.13 16.86
C MET A 550 0.70 -9.22 17.99
N ARG A 551 1.87 -9.76 17.67
CA ARG A 551 2.97 -10.03 18.61
C ARG A 551 3.75 -8.78 19.01
#